data_AF-A0A378YE60-F1
#
_entry.id   AF-A0A378YE60-F1
#
_cell.length_a   1.000
_cell.length_b   1.000
_cell.length_c   1.000
_cell.angle_alpha   90.00
_cell.angle_beta   90.00
_cell.angle_gamma   90.00
#
_symmetry.space_group_name_H-M   'P 1'
#
loop_
_entity.id
_entity.type
_entity.pdbx_description
1 polymer ?
#
loop_
_entity_poly.entity_id
_entity_poly.type
_entity_poly.pdbx_seq_one_letter_code
_entity_poly.pdbx_strand_id
1 'polypeptide(L)'
;MKPVTSLPSRIPNDRRGWLTFTTELPPLLQNSEDATQAADFDACPRDRIRPATDTEKQLLRALGLALPEDQPAATDADRLHTKVEWLAPTLRRRTWPALSDQTPDA
;
A
#
# COMPACT_ATOMS: atom_id res chain seq x y z
N MET A 1 5.22 -15.92 9.14
CA MET A 1 3.99 -15.23 8.66
C MET A 1 3.42 -16.11 7.55
N LYS A 2 2.20 -16.64 7.69
CA LYS A 2 1.60 -17.50 6.65
C LYS A 2 1.19 -16.61 5.45
N PRO A 3 1.34 -17.07 4.19
CA PRO A 3 0.84 -16.32 3.04
C PRO A 3 -0.67 -16.10 3.19
N VAL A 4 -1.14 -14.91 2.85
CA VAL A 4 -2.56 -14.53 2.92
C VAL A 4 -3.28 -15.32 1.83
N THR A 5 -4.15 -16.25 2.21
CA THR A 5 -4.63 -17.31 1.30
C THR A 5 -5.69 -16.85 0.29
N SER A 6 -6.15 -15.61 0.34
CA SER A 6 -6.78 -14.90 -0.79
C SER A 6 -7.10 -13.47 -0.33
N LEU A 7 -6.67 -12.47 -1.10
CA LEU A 7 -7.20 -11.13 -0.93
C LEU A 7 -8.55 -11.03 -1.65
N PRO A 8 -9.48 -10.18 -1.19
CA PRO A 8 -10.63 -9.81 -2.01
C PRO A 8 -10.16 -9.19 -3.33
N SER A 9 -11.02 -9.21 -4.36
CA SER A 9 -10.71 -8.55 -5.63
C SER A 9 -10.46 -7.06 -5.42
N ARG A 10 -9.49 -6.50 -6.15
CA ARG A 10 -9.18 -5.08 -6.12
C ARG A 10 -10.29 -4.30 -6.84
N ILE A 11 -10.39 -3.01 -6.54
CA ILE A 11 -11.15 -2.06 -7.36
C ILE A 11 -10.17 -1.44 -8.37
N PRO A 12 -10.27 -1.77 -9.68
CA PRO A 12 -9.39 -1.20 -10.69
C PRO A 12 -9.55 0.32 -10.80
N ASN A 13 -8.44 1.04 -10.99
CA ASN A 13 -8.41 2.49 -11.21
C ASN A 13 -9.09 3.34 -10.11
N ASP A 14 -9.18 2.83 -8.87
CA ASP A 14 -9.68 3.62 -7.75
C ASP A 14 -8.75 4.82 -7.48
N ARG A 15 -9.35 6.00 -7.23
CA ARG A 15 -8.62 7.24 -6.94
C ARG A 15 -7.74 7.14 -5.68
N ARG A 16 -8.05 6.21 -4.77
CA ARG A 16 -7.30 5.94 -3.54
C ARG A 16 -6.00 5.16 -3.78
N GLY A 17 -5.85 4.52 -4.95
CA GLY A 17 -4.68 3.73 -5.32
C GLY A 17 -4.94 2.22 -5.33
N TRP A 18 -3.87 1.44 -5.41
CA TRP A 18 -3.95 -0.01 -5.65
C TRP A 18 -4.47 -0.82 -4.46
N LEU A 19 -4.26 -0.37 -3.23
CA LEU A 19 -4.69 -1.08 -2.01
C LEU A 19 -6.14 -0.74 -1.66
N THR A 20 -7.03 -1.00 -2.61
CA THR A 20 -8.47 -0.76 -2.47
C THR A 20 -9.23 -1.99 -2.93
N PHE A 21 -10.06 -2.55 -2.07
CA PHE A 21 -10.65 -3.87 -2.24
C PHE A 21 -12.18 -3.81 -2.26
N THR A 22 -12.81 -4.77 -2.93
CA THR A 22 -14.27 -4.89 -3.09
C THR A 22 -15.00 -5.23 -1.80
N THR A 23 -14.32 -5.89 -0.86
CA THR A 23 -14.79 -6.17 0.50
C THR A 23 -13.68 -5.90 1.51
N GLU A 24 -14.03 -5.92 2.79
CA GLU A 24 -13.07 -5.81 3.88
C GLU A 24 -11.99 -6.90 3.79
N LEU A 25 -10.78 -6.53 4.23
CA LEU A 25 -9.68 -7.45 4.39
C LEU A 25 -9.89 -8.37 5.59
N PRO A 26 -9.15 -9.48 5.70
CA PRO A 26 -9.08 -10.24 6.95
C PRO A 26 -8.80 -9.32 8.16
N PRO A 27 -9.43 -9.55 9.33
CA PRO A 27 -9.47 -8.56 10.41
C PRO A 27 -8.12 -7.96 10.83
N LEU A 28 -7.05 -8.78 10.86
CA LEU A 28 -5.71 -8.29 11.21
C LEU A 28 -5.14 -7.31 10.18
N LEU A 29 -5.35 -7.57 8.89
CA LEU A 29 -4.94 -6.67 7.81
C LEU A 29 -5.82 -5.42 7.79
N GLN A 30 -7.13 -5.59 7.96
CA GLN A 30 -8.09 -4.48 8.00
C GLN A 30 -7.74 -3.51 9.13
N ASN A 31 -7.56 -4.00 10.36
CA ASN A 31 -7.19 -3.18 11.51
C ASN A 31 -5.85 -2.44 11.30
N SER A 32 -4.89 -3.09 10.63
CA SER A 32 -3.58 -2.48 10.36
C SER A 32 -3.67 -1.38 9.30
N GLU A 33 -4.49 -1.58 8.27
CA GLU A 33 -4.78 -0.57 7.24
C GLU A 33 -5.55 0.63 7.82
N ASP A 34 -6.52 0.38 8.69
CA ASP A 34 -7.30 1.42 9.35
C ASP A 34 -6.44 2.25 10.31
N ALA A 35 -5.56 1.60 11.07
CA ALA A 35 -4.57 2.29 11.91
C ALA A 35 -3.63 3.17 11.07
N THR A 36 -3.15 2.65 9.94
CA THR A 36 -2.30 3.40 9.00
C THR A 36 -3.06 4.59 8.41
N GLN A 37 -4.35 4.43 8.10
CA GLN A 37 -5.20 5.51 7.62
C GLN A 37 -5.39 6.62 8.66
N ALA A 38 -5.66 6.26 9.90
CA ALA A 38 -5.77 7.23 10.99
C ALA A 38 -4.45 8.00 11.18
N ALA A 39 -3.32 7.30 11.25
CA ALA A 39 -2.00 7.92 11.36
C ALA A 39 -1.65 8.82 10.15
N ASP A 40 -2.10 8.46 8.95
CA ASP A 40 -1.94 9.30 7.76
C ASP A 40 -2.79 10.58 7.81
N PHE A 41 -4.00 10.52 8.38
CA PHE A 41 -4.91 11.65 8.54
C PHE A 41 -4.43 12.67 9.58
N ASP A 42 -3.87 12.19 10.68
CA ASP A 42 -3.45 13.03 11.82
C ASP A 42 -2.09 13.70 11.62
N ALA A 43 -1.27 13.20 10.70
CA ALA A 43 0.08 13.71 10.53
C ALA A 43 0.17 15.03 9.73
N CYS A 44 1.22 15.80 10.02
CA CYS A 44 1.47 17.13 9.48
C CYS A 44 2.92 17.22 8.96
N PRO A 45 3.16 17.44 7.65
CA PRO A 45 2.16 17.60 6.61
C PRO A 45 1.41 16.29 6.29
N ARG A 46 0.16 16.44 5.83
CA ARG A 46 -0.68 15.31 5.40
C ARG A 46 -0.15 14.66 4.13
N ASP A 47 0.26 15.46 3.16
CA ASP A 47 0.95 15.01 1.96
C ASP A 47 2.42 14.76 2.29
N ARG A 48 2.90 13.54 2.02
CA ARG A 48 4.26 13.14 2.36
C ARG A 48 4.70 11.86 1.65
N ILE A 49 6.00 11.62 1.71
CA ILE A 49 6.61 10.33 1.36
C ILE A 49 7.10 9.70 2.66
N ARG A 50 6.75 8.44 2.88
CA ARG A 50 7.22 7.67 4.04
C ARG A 50 7.61 6.25 3.63
N PRO A 51 8.38 5.51 4.44
CA PRO A 51 8.54 4.08 4.24
C PRO A 51 7.18 3.37 4.13
N ALA A 52 7.06 2.41 3.22
CA ALA A 52 5.90 1.55 3.13
C ALA A 52 5.77 0.71 4.40
N THR A 53 4.57 0.57 4.94
CA THR A 53 4.33 -0.27 6.13
C THR A 53 4.47 -1.74 5.77
N ASP A 54 4.70 -2.60 6.76
CA ASP A 54 4.75 -4.04 6.55
C ASP A 54 3.43 -4.57 5.96
N THR A 55 2.29 -3.99 6.37
CA THR A 55 0.96 -4.30 5.80
C THR A 55 0.87 -3.91 4.33
N GLU A 56 1.32 -2.70 3.97
CA GLU A 56 1.34 -2.26 2.57
C GLU A 56 2.19 -3.20 1.72
N LYS A 57 3.41 -3.53 2.18
CA LYS A 57 4.31 -4.46 1.50
C LYS A 57 3.69 -5.85 1.35
N GLN A 58 3.05 -6.35 2.39
CA GLN A 58 2.36 -7.65 2.36
C GLN A 58 1.23 -7.66 1.31
N LEU A 59 0.40 -6.61 1.28
CA LEU A 59 -0.69 -6.51 0.33
C LEU A 59 -0.19 -6.35 -1.11
N LEU A 60 0.84 -5.55 -1.34
CA LEU A 60 1.45 -5.37 -2.67
C LEU A 60 2.02 -6.68 -3.21
N ARG A 61 2.74 -7.46 -2.38
CA ARG A 61 3.22 -8.79 -2.77
C ARG A 61 2.07 -9.74 -3.10
N ALA A 62 0.99 -9.69 -2.33
CA ALA A 62 -0.20 -10.50 -2.58
C ALA A 62 -0.98 -10.06 -3.84
N LEU A 63 -0.77 -8.84 -4.34
CA LEU A 63 -1.22 -8.37 -5.65
C LEU A 63 -0.23 -8.69 -6.78
N GLY A 64 0.76 -9.55 -6.54
CA GLY A 64 1.72 -9.99 -7.56
C GLY A 64 2.87 -9.02 -7.83
N LEU A 65 3.00 -7.93 -7.06
CA LEU A 65 4.07 -6.94 -7.26
C LEU A 65 5.39 -7.39 -6.64
N ALA A 66 6.48 -7.22 -7.39
CA ALA A 66 7.83 -7.42 -6.90
C ALA A 66 8.36 -6.12 -6.27
N LEU A 67 8.71 -6.15 -4.99
CA LEU A 67 9.21 -4.96 -4.29
C LEU A 67 10.72 -4.78 -4.56
N PRO A 68 11.25 -3.55 -4.69
CA PRO A 68 12.68 -3.33 -4.96
C PRO A 68 13.57 -3.93 -3.86
N GLU A 69 13.13 -3.84 -2.62
CA GLU A 69 13.81 -4.40 -1.44
C GLU A 69 13.83 -5.94 -1.37
N ASP A 70 13.10 -6.64 -2.24
CA ASP A 70 13.13 -8.12 -2.32
C ASP A 70 14.25 -8.63 -3.24
N GLN A 71 14.96 -7.73 -3.95
CA GLN A 71 16.04 -8.12 -4.86
C GLN A 71 17.29 -8.58 -4.10
N PRO A 72 18.05 -9.58 -4.59
CA PRO A 72 19.24 -10.09 -3.89
C PRO A 72 20.34 -9.06 -3.58
N ALA A 73 20.39 -7.96 -4.34
CA ALA A 73 21.37 -6.88 -4.17
C ALA A 73 20.77 -5.61 -3.54
N ALA A 74 19.54 -5.69 -3.01
CA ALA A 74 18.88 -4.56 -2.40
C ALA A 74 19.63 -4.04 -1.17
N THR A 75 19.69 -2.73 -1.07
CA THR A 75 20.24 -1.97 0.04
C THR A 75 19.13 -1.22 0.77
N ASP A 76 19.46 -0.55 1.88
CA ASP A 76 18.50 0.33 2.56
C ASP A 76 17.98 1.47 1.65
N ALA A 77 18.74 1.84 0.61
CA ALA A 77 18.30 2.84 -0.37
C ALA A 77 17.15 2.33 -1.26
N ASP A 78 16.99 1.01 -1.41
CA ASP A 78 15.95 0.37 -2.21
C ASP A 78 14.67 0.11 -1.41
N ARG A 79 14.64 0.54 -0.14
CA ARG A 79 13.45 0.44 0.71
C ARG A 79 12.24 1.05 0.02
N LEU A 80 11.13 0.31 -0.02
CA LEU A 80 9.93 0.81 -0.66
C LEU A 80 9.35 2.00 0.12
N HIS A 81 9.00 3.05 -0.60
CA HIS A 81 8.33 4.24 -0.06
C HIS A 81 6.92 4.38 -0.63
N THR A 82 5.99 4.77 0.26
CA THR A 82 4.61 5.11 -0.07
C THR A 82 4.50 6.63 -0.21
N LYS A 83 4.01 7.10 -1.35
CA LYS A 83 3.61 8.49 -1.55
C LYS A 83 2.14 8.63 -1.10
N VAL A 84 1.90 9.46 -0.10
CA VAL A 84 0.58 9.78 0.43
C VAL A 84 0.18 11.17 -0.05
N GLU A 85 -0.99 11.28 -0.66
CA GLU A 85 -1.56 12.55 -1.16
C GLU A 85 -3.04 12.64 -0.78
N TRP A 86 -3.50 13.79 -0.30
CA TRP A 86 -4.91 14.03 0.00
C TRP A 86 -5.56 14.81 -1.15
N LEU A 87 -6.36 14.11 -1.96
CA LEU A 87 -7.05 14.69 -3.13
C LEU A 87 -8.24 15.59 -2.73
N ALA A 88 -8.75 15.39 -1.52
CA ALA A 88 -9.81 16.15 -0.88
C ALA A 88 -9.64 16.01 0.65
N PRO A 89 -10.36 16.78 1.49
CA PRO A 89 -10.17 16.76 2.94
C PRO A 89 -10.21 15.38 3.61
N THR A 90 -10.93 14.42 3.02
CA THR A 90 -11.09 13.05 3.51
C THR A 90 -10.67 11.97 2.51
N LEU A 91 -10.22 12.35 1.30
CA LEU A 91 -9.86 11.39 0.24
C LEU A 91 -8.33 11.25 0.13
N ARG A 92 -7.79 10.22 0.78
CA ARG A 92 -6.38 9.84 0.69
C ARG A 92 -6.12 8.98 -0.56
N ARG A 93 -5.04 9.30 -1.28
CA ARG A 93 -4.43 8.49 -2.32
C ARG A 93 -3.06 7.99 -1.85
N ARG A 94 -2.81 6.69 -2.02
CA ARG A 94 -1.48 6.10 -1.88
C ARG A 94 -0.97 5.60 -3.23
N THR A 95 0.27 5.93 -3.55
CA THR A 95 0.96 5.45 -4.75
C THR A 95 2.38 5.01 -4.42
N TRP A 96 2.93 4.16 -5.30
CA TRP A 96 4.28 3.60 -5.16
C TRP A 96 5.07 3.89 -6.45
N PRO A 97 5.73 5.05 -6.56
CA PRO A 97 6.47 5.43 -7.78
C PRO A 97 7.52 4.40 -8.22
N ALA A 98 8.16 3.71 -7.27
CA ALA A 98 9.15 2.67 -7.55
C ALA A 98 8.56 1.40 -8.20
N LEU A 99 7.23 1.28 -8.29
CA LEU A 99 6.52 0.17 -8.90
C LEU A 99 5.77 0.59 -10.17
N SER A 100 6.02 1.80 -10.70
CA SER A 100 5.21 2.38 -11.79
C SER A 100 5.27 1.63 -13.12
N ASP A 101 6.27 0.77 -13.29
CA ASP A 101 6.48 -0.11 -14.45
C ASP A 101 5.73 -1.44 -14.32
N GLN A 102 5.12 -1.72 -13.17
CA GLN A 102 4.34 -2.92 -12.90
C GLN A 102 2.84 -2.61 -12.87
N THR A 103 2.03 -3.66 -13.02
CA THR A 103 0.57 -3.60 -12.85
C THR A 103 0.16 -4.65 -11.82
N PRO A 104 -0.60 -4.29 -10.78
CA PRO A 104 -1.10 -5.26 -9.81
C PRO A 104 -2.15 -6.17 -10.46
N ASP A 105 -2.23 -7.39 -9.95
CA ASP A 105 -3.29 -8.33 -10.28
C ASP A 105 -4.69 -7.74 -10.00
N ALA A 106 -5.68 -8.30 -10.68
CA ALA A 106 -7.08 -7.85 -10.65
C ALA A 106 -7.82 -8.26 -9.37
#